data_AF-A0A382VPB9-F1
#
_entry.id   AF-A0A382VPB9-F1
#
_cell.length_a   1.000
_cell.length_b   1.000
_cell.length_c   1.000
_cell.angle_alpha   90.00
_cell.angle_beta   90.00
_cell.angle_gamma   90.00
#
_symmetry.space_group_name_H-M   'P 1'
#
loop_
_entity.id
_entity.type
_entity.pdbx_description
1 polymer ?
#
loop_
_entity_poly.entity_id
_entity_poly.type
_entity_poly.pdbx_seq_one_letter_code
_entity_poly.pdbx_strand_id
1 'polypeptide(L)'
;LARDPYNRLLARGPRHRLDAEVIRDLMLKASGKLSPKMYGPSVYPPQPASVTAVAYGATKWNVSKGEDRYRRSLYTFSKRTAPFAAFTTFDASSGEGCIARRNRSNTPLQALTLLNDAMFVELAQHLALEAEKLAADKRIEFLFRKFLARPPSFKEVALMKQYLDTQRQRLGKGELKASQIMGQKNATAEQAALALLARSIMNLDETVTKQ
;
A
#
# COMPACT_ATOMS: atom_id res chain seq x y z
N LEU A 1 25.85 7.93 -4.47
CA LEU A 1 25.93 6.55 -3.93
C LEU A 1 27.32 5.93 -4.11
N ALA A 2 27.89 5.91 -5.32
CA ALA A 2 29.17 5.23 -5.60
C ALA A 2 30.37 5.66 -4.72
N ARG A 3 30.45 6.92 -4.28
CA ARG A 3 31.57 7.44 -3.47
C ARG A 3 31.45 7.21 -1.96
N ASP A 4 30.22 7.09 -1.44
CA ASP A 4 29.97 6.81 -0.01
C ASP A 4 28.62 6.09 0.12
N PRO A 5 28.56 4.77 -0.14
CA PRO A 5 27.31 4.03 -0.14
C PRO A 5 26.69 3.94 1.26
N TYR A 6 27.52 3.91 2.31
CA TYR A 6 27.09 3.78 3.70
C TYR A 6 26.79 5.12 4.39
N ASN A 7 26.90 6.24 3.67
CA ASN A 7 26.66 7.58 4.21
C ASN A 7 27.52 7.89 5.44
N ARG A 8 28.79 7.44 5.44
CA ARG A 8 29.75 7.69 6.54
C ARG A 8 30.08 9.16 6.70
N LEU A 9 30.00 9.94 5.61
CA LEU A 9 30.23 11.38 5.61
C LEU A 9 29.01 12.19 6.06
N LEU A 10 27.89 11.53 6.40
CA LEU A 10 26.63 12.14 6.84
C LEU A 10 26.08 13.21 5.87
N ALA A 11 26.45 13.13 4.59
CA ALA A 11 26.05 14.09 3.57
C ALA A 11 24.56 13.97 3.17
N ARG A 12 23.87 12.92 3.61
CA ARG A 12 22.44 12.68 3.39
C ARG A 12 21.75 12.10 4.62
N GLY A 13 20.43 12.08 4.63
CA GLY A 13 19.66 11.41 5.68
C GLY A 13 19.85 9.89 5.66
N PRO A 14 19.73 9.19 6.81
CA PRO A 14 19.73 7.73 6.84
C PRO A 14 18.44 7.17 6.24
N ARG A 15 18.59 6.32 5.22
CA ARG A 15 17.48 5.63 4.57
C ARG A 15 16.91 4.56 5.50
N HIS A 16 15.62 4.62 5.81
CA HIS A 16 14.96 3.60 6.66
C HIS A 16 13.47 3.45 6.36
N ARG A 17 12.97 2.23 6.59
CA ARG A 17 11.58 1.82 6.43
C ARG A 17 10.66 2.64 7.36
N LEU A 18 9.56 3.16 6.83
CA LEU A 18 8.58 3.99 7.52
C LEU A 18 7.78 3.20 8.55
N ASP A 19 7.35 3.83 9.63
CA ASP A 19 6.53 3.16 10.64
C ASP A 19 5.18 2.70 10.04
N ALA A 20 4.57 1.66 10.63
CA ALA A 20 3.38 1.01 10.07
C ALA A 20 2.21 1.97 9.80
N GLU A 21 1.96 2.88 10.74
CA GLU A 21 0.92 3.90 10.64
C GLU A 21 1.20 4.88 9.49
N VAL A 22 2.48 5.21 9.30
CA VAL A 22 2.91 6.11 8.23
C VAL A 22 2.80 5.43 6.87
N ILE A 23 3.15 4.14 6.76
CA ILE A 23 2.96 3.36 5.52
C ILE A 23 1.48 3.36 5.14
N ARG A 24 0.59 3.04 6.08
CA ARG A 24 -0.85 3.04 5.82
C ARG A 24 -1.36 4.41 5.41
N ASP A 25 -1.01 5.46 6.15
CA ASP A 25 -1.46 6.84 5.85
C ASP A 25 -0.91 7.36 4.52
N LEU A 26 0.33 7.00 4.17
CA LEU A 26 0.93 7.28 2.87
C LEU A 26 0.10 6.65 1.76
N MET A 27 -0.22 5.34 1.86
CA MET A 27 -0.98 4.64 0.81
C MET A 27 -2.39 5.23 0.67
N LEU A 28 -3.06 5.55 1.78
CA LEU A 28 -4.36 6.22 1.79
C LEU A 28 -4.29 7.62 1.15
N LYS A 29 -3.24 8.39 1.45
CA LYS A 29 -3.06 9.73 0.90
C LYS A 29 -2.75 9.70 -0.60
N ALA A 30 -1.82 8.83 -1.00
CA ALA A 30 -1.40 8.65 -2.39
C ALA A 30 -2.57 8.21 -3.28
N SER A 31 -3.41 7.31 -2.77
CA SER A 31 -4.62 6.85 -3.46
C SER A 31 -5.81 7.82 -3.42
N GLY A 32 -5.67 8.97 -2.76
CA GLY A 32 -6.74 9.97 -2.64
C GLY A 32 -7.90 9.54 -1.72
N LYS A 33 -7.74 8.45 -0.96
CA LYS A 33 -8.80 7.91 -0.08
C LYS A 33 -8.74 8.40 1.36
N LEU A 34 -7.63 8.97 1.81
CA LEU A 34 -7.46 9.41 3.18
C LEU A 34 -8.58 10.37 3.62
N SER A 35 -9.35 9.98 4.63
CA SER A 35 -10.34 10.85 5.27
C SER A 35 -9.66 11.87 6.20
N PRO A 36 -9.98 13.18 6.09
CA PRO A 36 -9.50 14.22 6.99
C PRO A 36 -10.32 14.33 8.30
N LYS A 37 -11.37 13.51 8.49
CA LYS A 37 -12.27 13.57 9.64
C LYS A 37 -11.51 13.44 10.96
N MET A 38 -11.71 14.40 11.85
CA MET A 38 -11.12 14.43 13.19
C MET A 38 -12.12 14.00 14.27
N TYR A 39 -11.60 13.54 15.41
CA TYR A 39 -12.36 13.12 16.61
C TYR A 39 -13.24 11.88 16.39
N GLY A 40 -14.01 11.48 17.42
CA GLY A 40 -14.90 10.32 17.35
C GLY A 40 -14.20 8.98 17.66
N PRO A 41 -14.94 7.86 17.56
CA PRO A 41 -14.47 6.56 18.00
C PRO A 41 -13.41 5.96 17.07
N SER A 42 -12.72 4.95 17.59
CA SER A 42 -11.79 4.14 16.80
C SER A 42 -12.50 3.39 15.67
N VAL A 43 -11.76 3.14 14.59
CA VAL A 43 -12.22 2.46 13.38
C VAL A 43 -11.47 1.15 13.15
N TYR A 44 -12.06 0.31 12.31
CA TYR A 44 -11.60 -1.03 12.01
C TYR A 44 -11.36 -1.15 10.51
N PRO A 45 -10.13 -0.89 10.03
CA PRO A 45 -9.76 -1.12 8.64
C PRO A 45 -10.01 -2.55 8.14
N PRO A 46 -10.02 -2.78 6.82
CA PRO A 46 -10.01 -4.15 6.29
C PRO A 46 -8.82 -4.93 6.83
N GLN A 47 -9.06 -6.17 7.27
CA GLN A 47 -8.02 -7.14 7.59
C GLN A 47 -8.46 -8.54 7.19
N PRO A 48 -7.53 -9.47 6.92
CA PRO A 48 -7.88 -10.85 6.59
C PRO A 48 -8.64 -11.54 7.72
N ALA A 49 -9.70 -12.28 7.38
CA ALA A 49 -10.52 -13.01 8.35
C ALA A 49 -9.74 -14.08 9.13
N SER A 50 -8.64 -14.58 8.57
CA SER A 50 -7.73 -15.51 9.23
C SER A 50 -7.09 -14.92 10.49
N VAL A 51 -6.83 -13.60 10.53
CA VAL A 51 -6.21 -12.96 11.70
C VAL A 51 -7.19 -12.84 12.86
N THR A 52 -8.47 -12.57 12.57
CA THR A 52 -9.51 -12.53 13.59
C THR A 52 -9.81 -13.88 14.23
N ALA A 53 -9.60 -14.98 13.51
CA ALA A 53 -9.89 -16.32 14.02
C ALA A 53 -8.92 -16.77 15.13
N VAL A 54 -7.72 -16.17 15.20
CA VAL A 54 -6.67 -16.53 16.17
C VAL A 54 -6.74 -15.65 17.44
N ALA A 55 -7.54 -14.58 17.43
CA ALA A 55 -7.60 -13.63 18.55
C ALA A 55 -8.33 -14.21 19.77
N TYR A 56 -7.63 -14.26 20.91
CA TYR A 56 -8.19 -14.69 22.20
C TYR A 56 -9.38 -13.80 22.62
N GLY A 57 -10.51 -14.43 22.92
CA GLY A 57 -11.74 -13.75 23.36
C GLY A 57 -12.75 -13.35 22.26
N ALA A 58 -12.59 -13.84 21.02
CA ALA A 58 -13.62 -13.79 19.96
C ALA A 58 -14.19 -12.38 19.63
N THR A 59 -13.41 -11.31 19.85
CA THR A 59 -13.85 -9.96 19.49
C THR A 59 -13.96 -9.84 17.97
N LYS A 60 -15.18 -9.72 17.44
CA LYS A 60 -15.43 -9.60 16.00
C LYS A 60 -14.81 -8.30 15.47
N TRP A 61 -13.90 -8.41 14.50
CA TRP A 61 -13.39 -7.26 13.78
C TRP A 61 -14.38 -6.84 12.70
N ASN A 62 -15.32 -5.99 13.09
CA ASN A 62 -16.34 -5.48 12.18
C ASN A 62 -15.76 -4.35 11.36
N VAL A 63 -15.38 -4.63 10.10
CA VAL A 63 -14.77 -3.65 9.19
C VAL A 63 -15.66 -2.41 9.08
N SER A 64 -15.09 -1.24 9.40
CA SER A 64 -15.75 0.05 9.29
C SER A 64 -16.17 0.32 7.85
N LYS A 65 -17.35 0.92 7.68
CA LYS A 65 -17.95 1.21 6.37
C LYS A 65 -17.79 2.69 6.00
N GLY A 66 -17.96 2.99 4.72
CA GLY A 66 -17.95 4.36 4.22
C GLY A 66 -16.62 5.07 4.44
N GLU A 67 -16.68 6.35 4.82
CA GLU A 67 -15.51 7.18 5.10
C GLU A 67 -14.63 6.61 6.23
N ASP A 68 -15.25 6.01 7.25
CA ASP A 68 -14.55 5.54 8.44
C ASP A 68 -13.53 4.42 8.14
N ARG A 69 -13.67 3.74 6.99
CA ARG A 69 -12.74 2.73 6.49
C ARG A 69 -11.37 3.30 6.10
N TYR A 70 -11.31 4.59 5.76
CA TYR A 70 -10.14 5.28 5.23
C TYR A 70 -9.62 6.37 6.17
N ARG A 71 -9.99 6.34 7.46
CA ARG A 71 -9.44 7.28 8.43
C ARG A 71 -7.95 7.06 8.63
N ARG A 72 -7.29 8.13 9.08
CA ARG A 72 -5.91 8.13 9.53
C ARG A 72 -5.66 6.99 10.51
N SER A 73 -4.48 6.41 10.44
CA SER A 73 -3.99 5.30 11.25
C SER A 73 -4.10 5.57 12.75
N LEU A 74 -4.02 6.84 13.15
CA LEU A 74 -4.26 7.29 14.53
C LEU A 74 -5.61 6.82 15.11
N TYR A 75 -6.65 6.71 14.29
CA TYR A 75 -7.98 6.25 14.72
C TYR A 75 -8.15 4.74 14.64
N THR A 76 -7.13 3.98 14.23
CA THR A 76 -7.25 2.52 14.10
C THR A 76 -7.34 1.90 15.49
N PHE A 77 -8.35 1.08 15.71
CA PHE A 77 -8.51 0.36 16.95
C PHE A 77 -7.30 -0.56 17.20
N SER A 78 -6.76 -0.51 18.41
CA SER A 78 -5.67 -1.37 18.85
C SER A 78 -6.06 -2.05 20.16
N LYS A 79 -6.12 -3.38 20.14
CA LYS A 79 -6.28 -4.21 21.33
C LYS A 79 -4.92 -4.79 21.67
N ARG A 80 -4.49 -4.67 22.93
CA ARG A 80 -3.18 -5.12 23.42
C ARG A 80 -2.83 -6.55 22.96
N THR A 81 -3.76 -7.48 23.10
CA THR A 81 -3.59 -8.91 22.76
C THR A 81 -3.96 -9.28 21.32
N ALA A 82 -4.49 -8.33 20.54
CA ALA A 82 -4.83 -8.54 19.14
C ALA A 82 -4.73 -7.21 18.37
N PRO A 83 -3.51 -6.71 18.11
CA PRO A 83 -3.31 -5.50 17.35
C PRO A 83 -3.77 -5.68 15.90
N PHE A 84 -3.97 -4.56 15.20
CA PHE A 84 -4.29 -4.59 13.77
C PHE A 84 -3.19 -5.34 12.98
N ALA A 85 -3.59 -6.31 12.15
CA ALA A 85 -2.67 -7.23 11.48
C ALA A 85 -1.52 -6.54 10.73
N ALA A 86 -1.85 -5.54 9.91
CA ALA A 86 -0.84 -4.83 9.13
C ALA A 86 0.13 -4.08 10.04
N PHE A 87 -0.33 -3.54 11.17
CA PHE A 87 0.56 -2.87 12.13
C PHE A 87 1.58 -3.85 12.71
N THR A 88 1.14 -5.05 13.10
CA THR A 88 2.05 -6.11 13.56
C THR A 88 3.06 -6.48 12.47
N THR A 89 2.63 -6.67 11.22
CA THR A 89 3.53 -7.01 10.11
C THR A 89 4.61 -5.95 9.87
N PHE A 90 4.29 -4.66 10.06
CA PHE A 90 5.23 -3.54 9.90
C PHE A 90 5.88 -3.08 11.21
N ASP A 91 6.08 -4.01 12.15
CA ASP A 91 6.79 -3.85 13.43
C ASP A 91 6.22 -2.75 14.35
N ALA A 92 4.91 -2.48 14.28
CA ALA A 92 4.25 -1.65 15.28
C ALA A 92 4.19 -2.38 16.63
N SER A 93 4.22 -1.62 17.71
CA SER A 93 4.11 -2.13 19.07
C SER A 93 2.70 -2.63 19.39
N SER A 94 2.59 -3.80 20.04
CA SER A 94 1.31 -4.30 20.58
C SER A 94 0.82 -3.52 21.80
N GLY A 95 1.73 -2.85 22.51
CA GLY A 95 1.43 -2.18 23.79
C GLY A 95 1.37 -3.13 24.99
N GLU A 96 1.89 -4.36 24.85
CA GLU A 96 2.02 -5.34 25.94
C GLU A 96 3.17 -5.03 26.90
N GLY A 97 4.22 -4.38 26.41
CA GLY A 97 5.38 -4.01 27.20
C GLY A 97 5.97 -2.68 26.76
N CYS A 98 6.78 -2.09 27.64
CA CYS A 98 7.56 -0.90 27.33
C CYS A 98 8.63 -1.23 26.29
N ILE A 99 8.75 -0.40 25.26
CA ILE A 99 9.82 -0.49 24.27
C ILE A 99 10.58 0.84 24.24
N ALA A 100 11.92 0.78 24.33
CA ALA A 100 12.75 1.98 24.19
C ALA A 100 12.85 2.45 22.73
N ARG A 101 12.73 1.51 21.78
CA ARG A 101 12.82 1.76 20.35
C ARG A 101 11.96 0.74 19.58
N ARG A 102 11.30 1.19 18.52
CA ARG A 102 10.62 0.30 17.57
C ARG A 102 11.63 -0.46 16.71
N ASN A 103 11.43 -1.77 16.57
CA ASN A 103 12.18 -2.58 15.62
C ASN A 103 11.86 -2.15 14.19
N ARG A 104 12.85 -2.27 13.30
CA ARG A 104 12.70 -1.98 11.88
C ARG A 104 13.25 -3.14 11.07
N SER A 105 12.36 -3.98 10.58
CA SER A 105 12.67 -5.05 9.63
C SER A 105 12.26 -4.66 8.21
N ASN A 106 12.85 -5.34 7.23
CA ASN A 106 12.43 -5.35 5.84
C ASN A 106 12.33 -6.81 5.41
N THR A 107 11.16 -7.41 5.58
CA THR A 107 10.94 -8.85 5.40
C THR A 107 10.14 -9.15 4.13
N PRO A 108 10.32 -10.34 3.52
CA PRO A 108 9.47 -10.77 2.41
C PRO A 108 7.97 -10.76 2.75
N LEU A 109 7.62 -11.01 4.02
CA LEU A 109 6.22 -10.96 4.49
C LEU A 109 5.62 -9.55 4.40
N GLN A 110 6.41 -8.52 4.67
CA GLN A 110 5.98 -7.13 4.53
C GLN A 110 5.68 -6.78 3.07
N ALA A 111 6.57 -7.15 2.14
CA ALA A 111 6.33 -6.97 0.71
C ALA A 111 5.11 -7.77 0.22
N LEU A 112 4.95 -9.02 0.69
CA LEU A 112 3.77 -9.83 0.37
C LEU A 112 2.48 -9.23 0.94
N THR A 113 2.55 -8.54 2.08
CA THR A 113 1.39 -7.86 2.68
C THR A 113 0.98 -6.65 1.84
N LEU A 114 1.94 -5.79 1.43
CA LEU A 114 1.66 -4.69 0.49
C LEU A 114 1.02 -5.19 -0.81
N LEU A 115 1.51 -6.33 -1.29
CA LEU A 115 1.02 -6.92 -2.53
C LEU A 115 -0.38 -7.51 -2.37
N ASN A 116 -0.69 -8.20 -1.28
CA ASN A 116 -1.88 -9.07 -1.21
C ASN A 116 -2.98 -8.63 -0.25
N ASP A 117 -2.71 -7.74 0.71
CA ASP A 117 -3.75 -7.32 1.65
C ASP A 117 -4.87 -6.58 0.91
N ALA A 118 -6.11 -6.91 1.27
CA ALA A 118 -7.32 -6.38 0.63
C ALA A 118 -7.36 -4.85 0.63
N MET A 119 -6.82 -4.19 1.67
CA MET A 119 -6.75 -2.74 1.68
C MET A 119 -5.86 -2.23 0.54
N PHE A 120 -4.61 -2.70 0.43
CA PHE A 120 -3.68 -2.16 -0.57
C PHE A 120 -4.13 -2.48 -2.00
N VAL A 121 -4.72 -3.67 -2.20
CA VAL A 121 -5.35 -4.04 -3.49
C VAL A 121 -6.45 -3.05 -3.87
N GLU A 122 -7.33 -2.70 -2.94
CA GLU A 122 -8.39 -1.73 -3.21
C GLU A 122 -7.87 -0.32 -3.51
N LEU A 123 -6.83 0.13 -2.80
CA LEU A 123 -6.21 1.43 -3.06
C LEU A 123 -5.57 1.47 -4.46
N ALA A 124 -4.97 0.36 -4.90
CA ALA A 124 -4.43 0.22 -6.25
C ALA A 124 -5.53 0.25 -7.33
N GLN A 125 -6.67 -0.43 -7.08
CA GLN A 125 -7.85 -0.39 -7.96
C GLN A 125 -8.40 1.04 -8.08
N HIS A 126 -8.49 1.79 -6.99
CA HIS A 126 -8.96 3.17 -7.04
C HIS A 126 -8.04 4.06 -7.89
N LEU A 127 -6.73 3.92 -7.72
CA LEU A 127 -5.76 4.66 -8.51
C LEU A 127 -5.77 4.29 -9.99
N ALA A 128 -6.08 3.04 -10.32
CA ALA A 128 -6.25 2.62 -11.71
C ALA A 128 -7.38 3.40 -12.40
N LEU A 129 -8.51 3.58 -11.71
CA LEU A 129 -9.64 4.37 -12.20
C LEU A 129 -9.32 5.86 -12.33
N GLU A 130 -8.47 6.41 -11.45
CA GLU A 130 -7.99 7.79 -11.62
C GLU A 130 -7.01 7.91 -12.80
N ALA A 131 -6.07 6.97 -12.94
CA ALA A 131 -5.08 6.97 -14.00
C ALA A 131 -5.71 6.75 -15.39
N GLU A 132 -6.78 5.97 -15.49
CA GLU A 132 -7.49 5.72 -16.76
C GLU A 132 -8.01 7.01 -17.39
N LYS A 133 -8.42 7.99 -16.57
CA LYS A 133 -8.93 9.30 -17.01
C LYS A 133 -7.86 10.18 -17.66
N LEU A 134 -6.58 9.83 -17.50
CA LEU A 134 -5.46 10.57 -18.06
C LEU A 134 -5.06 10.00 -19.43
N ALA A 135 -4.38 10.83 -20.22
CA ALA A 135 -3.72 10.40 -21.45
C ALA A 135 -2.71 9.28 -21.16
N ALA A 136 -2.60 8.31 -22.08
CA ALA A 136 -1.86 7.07 -21.87
C ALA A 136 -0.38 7.29 -21.51
N ASP A 137 0.25 8.31 -22.07
CA ASP A 137 1.63 8.73 -21.81
C ASP A 137 1.84 9.33 -20.41
N LYS A 138 0.78 9.87 -19.80
CA LYS A 138 0.81 10.50 -18.46
C LYS A 138 0.50 9.56 -17.31
N ARG A 139 -0.03 8.36 -17.57
CA ARG A 139 -0.47 7.42 -16.53
C ARG A 139 0.67 6.95 -15.62
N ILE A 140 1.81 6.60 -16.20
CA ILE A 140 2.98 6.13 -15.44
C ILE A 140 3.56 7.28 -14.59
N GLU A 141 3.72 8.46 -15.19
CA GLU A 141 4.21 9.64 -14.49
C GLU A 141 3.30 10.01 -13.31
N PHE A 142 1.98 9.96 -13.52
CA PHE A 142 1.00 10.20 -12.47
C PHE A 142 1.16 9.24 -11.29
N LEU A 143 1.23 7.92 -11.53
CA LEU A 143 1.38 6.92 -10.49
C LEU A 143 2.71 7.08 -9.72
N PHE A 144 3.81 7.37 -10.42
CA PHE A 144 5.11 7.65 -9.80
C PHE A 144 5.07 8.87 -8.89
N ARG A 145 4.47 9.98 -9.34
CA ARG A 145 4.35 11.19 -8.53
C ARG A 145 3.49 10.97 -7.29
N LYS A 146 2.44 10.14 -7.37
CA LYS A 146 1.58 9.83 -6.23
C LYS A 146 2.29 9.08 -5.11
N PHE A 147 3.15 8.10 -5.44
CA PHE A 147 3.81 7.26 -4.43
C PHE A 147 5.24 7.70 -4.09
N LEU A 148 6.02 8.12 -5.09
CA LEU A 148 7.45 8.41 -4.93
C LEU A 148 7.75 9.92 -4.88
N ALA A 149 6.74 10.78 -5.06
CA ALA A 149 6.88 12.24 -5.09
C ALA A 149 7.92 12.78 -6.09
N ARG A 150 8.29 11.98 -7.09
CA ARG A 150 9.24 12.34 -8.17
C ARG A 150 8.77 11.81 -9.52
N PRO A 151 9.22 12.39 -10.64
CA PRO A 151 9.01 11.78 -11.94
C PRO A 151 9.82 10.48 -12.10
N PRO A 152 9.35 9.52 -12.91
CA PRO A 152 10.13 8.35 -13.29
C PRO A 152 11.29 8.75 -14.21
N SER A 153 12.41 8.05 -14.08
CA SER A 153 13.52 8.12 -15.05
C SER A 153 13.16 7.42 -16.36
N PHE A 154 13.91 7.71 -17.44
CA PHE A 154 13.69 7.08 -18.75
C PHE A 154 13.70 5.54 -18.70
N LYS A 155 14.59 4.95 -17.90
CA LYS A 155 14.68 3.49 -17.71
C LYS A 155 13.46 2.93 -16.99
N GLU A 156 12.98 3.63 -15.95
CA GLU A 156 11.78 3.23 -15.20
C GLU A 156 10.53 3.32 -16.08
N VAL A 157 10.39 4.39 -16.88
CA VAL A 157 9.28 4.51 -17.84
C VAL A 157 9.28 3.34 -18.82
N ALA A 158 10.43 3.00 -19.40
CA ALA A 158 10.55 1.88 -20.34
C ALA A 158 10.14 0.55 -19.69
N LEU A 159 10.63 0.27 -18.48
CA LEU A 159 10.32 -0.97 -17.75
C LEU A 159 8.84 -1.05 -17.35
N MET A 160 8.24 0.05 -16.92
CA MET A 160 6.82 0.13 -16.56
C MET A 160 5.91 -0.02 -17.77
N LYS A 161 6.29 0.53 -18.93
CA LYS A 161 5.58 0.31 -20.20
C LYS A 161 5.62 -1.15 -20.60
N GLN A 162 6.81 -1.77 -20.57
CA GLN A 162 6.96 -3.20 -20.87
C GLN A 162 6.11 -4.06 -19.93
N TYR A 163 6.09 -3.75 -18.64
CA TYR A 163 5.25 -4.45 -17.66
C TYR A 163 3.76 -4.30 -17.97
N LEU A 164 3.31 -3.08 -18.28
CA LEU A 164 1.91 -2.79 -18.61
C LEU A 164 1.47 -3.53 -19.88
N ASP A 165 2.28 -3.51 -20.93
CA ASP A 165 1.99 -4.22 -22.18
C ASP A 165 1.95 -5.74 -21.98
N THR A 166 2.83 -6.28 -21.12
CA THR A 166 2.78 -7.68 -20.71
C THR A 166 1.45 -8.00 -20.01
N GLN A 167 0.98 -7.16 -19.08
CA GLN A 167 -0.30 -7.40 -18.40
C GLN A 167 -1.49 -7.31 -19.37
N ARG A 168 -1.46 -6.35 -20.32
CA ARG A 168 -2.48 -6.24 -21.38
C ARG A 168 -2.56 -7.50 -22.23
N GLN A 169 -1.41 -8.05 -22.64
CA GLN A 169 -1.38 -9.30 -23.41
C GLN A 169 -1.96 -10.48 -22.62
N ARG A 170 -1.60 -10.62 -21.33
CA ARG A 170 -2.11 -11.70 -20.47
C ARG A 170 -3.61 -11.60 -20.25
N LEU A 171 -4.14 -10.38 -20.10
CA LEU A 171 -5.58 -10.11 -20.02
C LEU A 171 -6.27 -10.41 -21.34
N GLY A 172 -5.68 -10.03 -22.48
CA GLY A 172 -6.20 -10.33 -23.82
C GLY A 172 -6.24 -11.84 -24.14
N LYS A 173 -5.27 -12.61 -23.63
CA LYS A 173 -5.24 -14.08 -23.72
C LYS A 173 -6.18 -14.78 -22.74
N GLY A 174 -6.80 -14.05 -21.80
CA GLY A 174 -7.66 -14.64 -20.77
C GLY A 174 -6.93 -15.37 -19.65
N GLU A 175 -5.59 -15.27 -19.56
CA GLU A 175 -4.80 -15.81 -18.43
C GLU A 175 -5.16 -15.11 -17.11
N LEU A 176 -5.54 -13.84 -17.21
CA LEU A 176 -5.97 -13.00 -16.12
C LEU A 176 -7.41 -12.54 -16.38
N LYS A 177 -8.23 -12.47 -15.32
CA LYS A 177 -9.60 -11.97 -15.40
C LYS A 177 -9.67 -10.56 -14.82
N ALA A 178 -10.05 -9.60 -15.66
CA ALA A 178 -10.20 -8.20 -15.25
C ALA A 178 -11.16 -8.04 -14.06
N SER A 179 -12.25 -8.81 -14.06
CA SER A 179 -13.25 -8.79 -13.00
C SER A 179 -12.73 -9.25 -11.64
N GLN A 180 -11.78 -10.19 -11.61
CA GLN A 180 -11.15 -10.65 -10.38
C GLN A 180 -10.15 -9.62 -9.85
N ILE A 181 -9.37 -9.00 -10.73
CA ILE A 181 -8.36 -8.00 -10.36
C ILE A 181 -9.00 -6.72 -9.83
N MET A 182 -10.10 -6.27 -10.45
CA MET A 182 -10.79 -5.05 -10.05
C MET A 182 -11.90 -5.27 -9.00
N GLY A 183 -12.28 -6.53 -8.73
CA GLY A 183 -13.39 -6.85 -7.85
C GLY A 183 -14.76 -6.38 -8.37
N GLN A 184 -14.89 -6.12 -9.67
CA GLN A 184 -16.11 -5.61 -10.31
C GLN A 184 -16.43 -6.38 -11.60
N LYS A 185 -17.71 -6.70 -11.84
CA LYS A 185 -18.12 -7.52 -12.99
C LYS A 185 -17.82 -6.87 -14.34
N ASN A 186 -17.92 -5.54 -14.43
CA ASN A 186 -17.81 -4.79 -15.69
C ASN A 186 -16.44 -4.10 -15.87
N ALA A 187 -15.40 -4.61 -15.20
CA ALA A 187 -14.08 -4.04 -15.29
C ALA A 187 -13.43 -4.24 -16.66
N THR A 188 -12.84 -3.19 -17.20
CA THR A 188 -12.11 -3.27 -18.49
C THR A 188 -10.74 -3.91 -18.29
N ALA A 189 -10.18 -4.49 -19.36
CA ALA A 189 -8.81 -4.99 -19.33
C ALA A 189 -7.80 -3.87 -19.03
N GLU A 190 -8.05 -2.65 -19.50
CA GLU A 190 -7.17 -1.52 -19.23
C GLU A 190 -7.17 -1.13 -17.74
N GLN A 191 -8.34 -1.10 -17.09
CA GLN A 191 -8.45 -0.86 -15.64
C GLN A 191 -7.67 -1.90 -14.85
N ALA A 192 -7.82 -3.18 -15.19
CA ALA A 192 -7.10 -4.26 -14.52
C ALA A 192 -5.57 -4.15 -14.73
N ALA A 193 -5.13 -3.83 -15.94
CA ALA A 193 -3.71 -3.64 -16.23
C ALA A 193 -3.10 -2.46 -15.44
N LEU A 194 -3.83 -1.33 -15.36
CA LEU A 194 -3.44 -0.17 -14.57
C LEU A 194 -3.45 -0.46 -13.07
N ALA A 195 -4.37 -1.28 -12.56
CA ALA A 195 -4.38 -1.70 -11.16
C ALA A 195 -3.17 -2.56 -10.81
N LEU A 196 -2.76 -3.48 -11.69
CA LEU A 196 -1.54 -4.26 -11.53
C LEU A 196 -0.29 -3.37 -11.55
N LEU A 197 -0.26 -2.35 -12.42
CA LEU A 197 0.82 -1.37 -12.46
C LEU A 197 0.87 -0.51 -11.20
N ALA A 198 -0.26 0.00 -10.71
CA ALA A 198 -0.33 0.75 -9.46
C ALA A 198 0.16 -0.11 -8.28
N ARG A 199 -0.29 -1.37 -8.22
CA ARG A 199 0.11 -2.35 -7.20
C ARG A 199 1.62 -2.65 -7.23
N SER A 200 2.25 -2.71 -8.41
CA SER A 200 3.69 -2.93 -8.49
C SER A 200 4.50 -1.72 -8.01
N ILE A 201 4.09 -0.50 -8.36
CA ILE A 201 4.70 0.75 -7.88
C ILE A 201 4.52 0.90 -6.37
N MET A 202 3.34 0.59 -5.84
CA MET A 202 3.06 0.58 -4.40
C MET A 202 4.01 -0.33 -3.61
N ASN A 203 4.44 -1.43 -4.21
CA ASN A 203 5.29 -2.43 -3.57
C ASN A 203 6.80 -2.18 -3.75
N LEU A 204 7.20 -1.04 -4.32
CA LEU A 204 8.61 -0.66 -4.39
C LEU A 204 9.16 -0.35 -2.99
N ASP A 205 10.40 -0.75 -2.72
CA ASP A 205 11.11 -0.41 -1.48
C ASP A 205 11.16 1.10 -1.26
N GLU A 206 11.27 1.88 -2.34
CA GLU A 206 11.25 3.34 -2.31
C GLU A 206 9.94 3.92 -1.78
N THR A 207 8.81 3.26 -2.03
CA THR A 207 7.49 3.74 -1.57
C THR A 207 7.36 3.70 -0.06
N VAL A 208 7.96 2.69 0.60
CA VAL A 208 7.83 2.49 2.06
C VAL A 208 9.04 2.97 2.85
N THR A 209 9.95 3.70 2.22
CA THR A 209 11.24 4.08 2.81
C THR A 209 11.45 5.59 2.72
N LYS A 210 11.88 6.19 3.83
CA LYS A 210 12.35 7.59 3.83
C LYS A 210 13.72 7.65 3.14
N GLN A 211 13.85 8.50 2.12
CA GLN A 211 15.13 8.81 1.45
C GLN A 211 15.76 10.10 1.98
#